data_AF-A0A9D1RAK0-F1
#
_entry.id   AF-A0A9D1RAK0-F1
#
_cell.length_a   1.000
_cell.length_b   1.000
_cell.length_c   1.000
_cell.angle_alpha   90.00
_cell.angle_beta   90.00
_cell.angle_gamma   90.00
#
_symmetry.space_group_name_H-M   'P 1'
#
loop_
_entity.id
_entity.type
_entity.pdbx_description
1 polymer ?
#
loop_
_entity_poly.entity_id
_entity_poly.type
_entity_poly.pdbx_seq_one_letter_code
_entity_poly.pdbx_strand_id
1 'polypeptide(L)'
;MSDKIIENNQVTIMGEVASAFTFSHEVFGEGFYMVDVSVKRLSNSRDLIPIMISERLIDVSQDYTGEFLMVTGQFRSYNRHEEQKNRLVLSVFAREVAFIEEEPDGAKTNNILLDGYICKLPVYRKTPLGREIADLLLAVNRPYGKSDYIPCICWGRNARFASTFEVGEHVQLIGRIQSREYVKKLSETETEKRTAYEVSVSKLECCED
;
A
#
# COMPACT_ATOMS: atom_id res chain seq x y z
N MET A 1 5.86 21.23 12.95
CA MET A 1 6.65 20.07 12.50
C MET A 1 5.81 18.79 12.32
N SER A 2 4.56 18.75 12.79
CA SER A 2 3.60 17.65 12.54
C SER A 2 2.98 17.66 11.15
N ASP A 3 2.76 18.84 10.56
CA ASP A 3 1.99 18.97 9.30
C ASP A 3 2.75 18.47 8.07
N LYS A 4 4.09 18.60 8.02
CA LYS A 4 4.93 18.04 6.95
C LYS A 4 4.90 16.51 6.85
N ILE A 5 4.53 15.81 7.92
CA ILE A 5 4.52 14.33 7.96
C ILE A 5 3.22 13.77 7.34
N ILE A 6 2.24 14.64 7.06
CA ILE A 6 1.04 14.27 6.31
C ILE A 6 1.31 14.42 4.81
N GLU A 7 2.25 15.27 4.42
CA GLU A 7 2.61 15.51 3.01
C GLU A 7 3.35 14.33 2.38
N ASN A 8 4.07 13.53 3.18
CA ASN A 8 4.97 12.52 2.63
C ASN A 8 4.38 11.11 2.45
N ASN A 9 3.17 10.86 2.94
CA ASN A 9 2.47 9.59 2.77
C ASN A 9 0.97 9.83 2.70
N GLN A 10 0.44 9.94 1.49
CA GLN A 10 -0.96 10.24 1.25
C GLN A 10 -1.58 9.14 0.40
N VAL A 11 -2.65 8.55 0.91
CA VAL A 11 -3.45 7.56 0.20
C VAL A 11 -4.86 8.10 0.07
N THR A 12 -5.44 7.93 -1.11
CA THR A 12 -6.89 8.00 -1.32
C THR A 12 -7.29 6.77 -2.11
N ILE A 13 -8.15 5.95 -1.52
CA ILE A 13 -8.78 4.85 -2.22
C ILE A 13 -10.28 4.98 -2.18
N MET A 14 -10.96 4.49 -3.20
CA MET A 14 -12.40 4.40 -3.27
C MET A 14 -12.76 3.01 -3.80
N GLY A 15 -13.61 2.29 -3.09
CA GLY A 15 -13.95 0.93 -3.50
C GLY A 15 -15.05 0.30 -2.66
N GLU A 16 -15.42 -0.91 -3.06
CA GLU A 16 -16.45 -1.73 -2.44
C GLU A 16 -15.86 -2.45 -1.22
N VAL A 17 -16.52 -2.42 -0.07
CA VAL A 17 -16.12 -3.22 1.10
C VAL A 17 -16.28 -4.69 0.75
N ALA A 18 -15.20 -5.46 0.89
CA ALA A 18 -15.10 -6.84 0.44
C ALA A 18 -15.05 -7.86 1.60
N SER A 19 -14.98 -7.39 2.85
CA SER A 19 -14.95 -8.25 4.03
C SER A 19 -15.64 -7.59 5.22
N ALA A 20 -16.04 -8.40 6.20
CA ALA A 20 -16.39 -7.91 7.53
C ALA A 20 -15.16 -7.34 8.26
N PHE A 21 -15.39 -6.53 9.30
CA PHE A 21 -14.33 -6.05 10.19
C PHE A 21 -13.77 -7.19 11.03
N THR A 22 -12.44 -7.24 11.14
CA THR A 22 -11.73 -8.15 12.03
C THR A 22 -10.91 -7.35 13.03
N PHE A 23 -11.14 -7.56 14.33
CA PHE A 23 -10.36 -6.88 15.38
C PHE A 23 -8.86 -7.14 15.20
N SER A 24 -8.06 -6.08 15.31
CA SER A 24 -6.61 -6.12 15.20
C SER A 24 -5.96 -5.97 16.58
N HIS A 25 -6.15 -4.80 17.20
CA HIS A 25 -5.54 -4.44 18.47
C HIS A 25 -6.24 -3.21 19.07
N GLU A 26 -5.98 -2.95 20.35
CA GLU A 26 -6.48 -1.77 21.06
C GLU A 26 -5.29 -0.93 21.54
N VAL A 27 -5.39 0.39 21.39
CA VAL A 27 -4.38 1.34 21.88
C VAL A 27 -5.09 2.44 22.67
N PHE A 28 -4.74 2.60 23.95
CA PHE A 28 -5.34 3.61 24.84
C PHE A 28 -6.89 3.61 24.84
N GLY A 29 -7.52 2.43 24.82
CA GLY A 29 -8.98 2.30 24.78
C GLY A 29 -9.62 2.61 23.44
N GLU A 30 -8.84 2.64 22.36
CA GLU A 30 -9.34 2.76 20.98
C GLU A 30 -9.06 1.47 20.22
N GLY A 31 -10.13 0.81 19.79
CA GLY A 31 -10.08 -0.41 18.97
C GLY A 31 -9.76 -0.14 17.51
N PHE A 32 -8.84 -0.93 16.95
CA PHE A 32 -8.48 -0.92 15.54
C PHE A 32 -8.87 -2.24 14.87
N TYR A 33 -9.43 -2.13 13.68
CA TYR A 33 -10.00 -3.24 12.92
C TYR A 33 -9.41 -3.28 11.51
N MET A 34 -9.31 -4.49 10.96
CA MET A 34 -8.93 -4.72 9.56
C MET A 34 -10.19 -4.94 8.72
N VAL A 35 -10.21 -4.35 7.53
CA VAL A 35 -11.23 -4.59 6.51
C VAL A 35 -10.59 -4.53 5.13
N ASP A 36 -11.01 -5.38 4.19
CA ASP A 36 -10.53 -5.34 2.82
C ASP A 36 -11.47 -4.52 1.95
N VAL A 37 -10.91 -3.61 1.14
CA VAL A 37 -11.64 -2.81 0.16
C VAL A 37 -11.23 -3.22 -1.25
N SER A 38 -12.21 -3.62 -2.06
CA SER A 38 -12.06 -3.97 -3.47
C SER A 38 -12.07 -2.70 -4.34
N VAL A 39 -10.91 -2.38 -4.90
CA VAL A 39 -10.70 -1.21 -5.76
C VAL A 39 -10.55 -1.62 -7.21
N LYS A 40 -11.43 -1.12 -8.08
CA LYS A 40 -11.44 -1.45 -9.51
C LYS A 40 -10.39 -0.67 -10.27
N ARG A 41 -9.66 -1.34 -11.16
CA ARG A 41 -8.76 -0.72 -12.15
C ARG A 41 -9.48 -0.48 -13.47
N LEU A 42 -8.94 0.41 -14.29
CA LEU A 42 -9.35 0.61 -15.69
C LEU A 42 -9.31 -0.68 -16.53
N SER A 43 -8.45 -1.64 -16.17
CA SER A 43 -8.35 -2.95 -16.82
C SER A 43 -9.41 -3.97 -16.37
N ASN A 44 -10.42 -3.56 -15.59
CA ASN A 44 -11.42 -4.42 -14.93
C ASN A 44 -10.89 -5.41 -13.90
N SER A 45 -9.57 -5.52 -13.72
CA SER A 45 -8.98 -6.20 -12.56
C SER A 45 -9.28 -5.42 -11.28
N ARG A 46 -9.32 -6.10 -10.14
CA ARG A 46 -9.53 -5.51 -8.82
C ARG A 46 -8.28 -5.66 -7.96
N ASP A 47 -8.03 -4.66 -7.12
CA ASP A 47 -7.11 -4.74 -5.99
C ASP A 47 -7.89 -4.90 -4.71
N LEU A 48 -7.57 -5.92 -3.90
CA LEU A 48 -8.11 -6.03 -2.55
C LEU A 48 -7.12 -5.37 -1.59
N ILE A 49 -7.43 -4.16 -1.12
CA ILE A 49 -6.52 -3.36 -0.30
C ILE A 49 -6.94 -3.49 1.17
N PRO A 50 -6.04 -3.97 2.05
CA PRO A 50 -6.31 -4.05 3.48
C PRO A 50 -6.25 -2.68 4.12
N ILE A 51 -7.29 -2.33 4.87
CA ILE A 51 -7.47 -1.08 5.58
C ILE A 51 -7.47 -1.35 7.07
N MET A 52 -6.67 -0.57 7.80
CA MET A 52 -6.69 -0.51 9.25
C MET A 52 -7.49 0.72 9.65
N ILE A 53 -8.62 0.51 10.32
CA ILE A 53 -9.60 1.55 10.66
C ILE A 53 -9.86 1.57 12.16
N SER A 54 -10.02 2.77 12.71
CA SER A 54 -10.42 2.98 14.10
C SER A 54 -11.94 2.82 14.24
N GLU A 55 -12.39 2.21 15.32
CA GLU A 55 -13.81 2.16 15.71
C GLU A 55 -14.43 3.55 15.92
N ARG A 56 -13.61 4.60 16.07
CA ARG A 56 -14.09 5.99 16.17
C ARG A 56 -14.49 6.59 14.82
N LEU A 57 -14.05 5.98 13.71
CA LEU A 57 -14.34 6.47 12.36
C LEU A 57 -15.61 5.84 11.77
N ILE A 58 -15.97 4.63 12.21
CA ILE A 58 -17.09 3.86 11.66
C ILE A 58 -17.62 2.87 12.69
N ASP A 59 -18.91 2.54 12.61
CA ASP A 59 -19.50 1.49 13.47
C ASP A 59 -19.06 0.10 13.00
N VAL A 60 -18.01 -0.41 13.63
CA VAL A 60 -17.38 -1.70 13.33
C VAL A 60 -18.24 -2.92 13.69
N SER A 61 -19.41 -2.72 14.33
CA SER A 61 -20.35 -3.81 14.62
C SER A 61 -21.28 -4.15 13.44
N GLN A 62 -21.37 -3.27 12.46
CA GLN A 62 -22.17 -3.47 11.25
C GLN A 62 -21.38 -4.16 10.14
N ASP A 63 -22.10 -4.84 9.25
CA ASP A 63 -21.54 -5.37 8.00
C ASP A 63 -21.82 -4.39 6.86
N TYR A 64 -20.76 -3.82 6.29
CA TYR A 64 -20.84 -2.93 5.15
C TYR A 64 -20.44 -3.61 3.84
N THR A 65 -20.31 -4.94 3.80
CA THR A 65 -19.94 -5.66 2.58
C THR A 65 -20.87 -5.29 1.43
N GLY A 66 -20.29 -4.86 0.30
CA GLY A 66 -21.02 -4.35 -0.87
C GLY A 66 -21.26 -2.84 -0.88
N GLU A 67 -21.08 -2.14 0.25
CA GLU A 67 -21.12 -0.68 0.31
C GLU A 67 -19.82 -0.07 -0.22
N PHE A 68 -19.90 1.17 -0.72
CA PHE A 68 -18.73 1.87 -1.24
C PHE A 68 -18.20 2.88 -0.23
N LEU A 69 -16.88 2.83 -0.02
CA LEU A 69 -16.15 3.74 0.86
C LEU A 69 -15.08 4.49 0.08
N MET A 70 -14.97 5.80 0.36
CA MET A 70 -13.75 6.57 0.16
C MET A 70 -12.95 6.56 1.47
N VAL A 71 -11.70 6.12 1.41
CA VAL A 71 -10.76 6.11 2.54
C VAL A 71 -9.57 7.00 2.21
N THR A 72 -9.31 7.98 3.07
CA THR A 72 -8.09 8.78 3.04
C THR A 72 -7.20 8.43 4.22
N GLY A 73 -5.89 8.42 4.02
CA GLY A 73 -4.98 7.96 5.06
C GLY A 73 -3.54 7.83 4.62
N GLN A 74 -2.82 6.89 5.23
CA GLN A 74 -1.40 6.64 4.98
C GLN A 74 -1.16 5.16 4.73
N PHE A 75 -0.29 4.81 3.79
CA PHE A 75 0.07 3.41 3.58
C PHE A 75 1.19 3.03 4.55
N ARG A 76 0.88 2.20 5.54
CA ARG A 76 1.79 1.87 6.62
C ARG A 76 2.31 0.46 6.49
N SER A 77 3.52 0.26 7.00
CA SER A 77 4.17 -1.04 7.07
C SER A 77 4.52 -1.37 8.52
N TYR A 78 4.36 -2.63 8.91
CA TYR A 78 4.94 -3.12 10.14
C TYR A 78 5.30 -4.60 10.03
N ASN A 79 6.31 -4.99 10.81
CA ASN A 79 6.71 -6.38 10.92
C ASN A 79 5.85 -7.06 11.99
N ARG A 80 5.06 -8.04 11.58
CA ARG A 80 4.37 -8.94 12.50
C ARG A 80 5.28 -10.12 12.79
N HIS A 81 5.66 -10.24 14.06
CA HIS A 81 6.41 -11.37 14.57
C HIS A 81 5.43 -12.51 14.88
N GLU A 82 5.40 -13.52 14.01
CA GLU A 82 4.77 -14.81 14.27
C GLU A 82 5.87 -15.79 14.67
N GLU A 83 5.56 -16.79 15.51
CA GLU A 83 6.50 -17.63 16.29
C GLU A 83 7.85 -17.95 15.61
N GLN A 84 7.86 -18.26 14.31
CA GLN A 84 9.09 -18.59 13.56
C GLN A 84 9.33 -17.72 12.31
N LYS A 85 8.49 -16.72 12.02
CA LYS A 85 8.55 -15.95 10.77
C LYS A 85 8.23 -14.48 11.01
N ASN A 86 9.06 -13.61 10.43
CA ASN A 86 8.74 -12.20 10.32
C ASN A 86 7.94 -11.96 9.03
N ARG A 87 6.76 -11.34 9.16
CA ARG A 87 5.90 -10.99 8.02
C ARG A 87 5.72 -9.48 7.97
N LEU A 88 6.15 -8.87 6.86
CA LEU A 88 5.79 -7.48 6.55
C LEU A 88 4.28 -7.43 6.27
N VAL A 89 3.58 -6.64 7.07
CA VAL A 89 2.17 -6.28 6.86
C VAL A 89 2.15 -4.88 6.28
N LEU A 90 1.36 -4.69 5.23
CA LEU A 90 1.11 -3.41 4.59
C LEU A 90 -0.39 -3.18 4.61
N SER A 91 -0.83 -2.01 5.05
CA SER A 91 -2.23 -1.62 5.05
C SER A 91 -2.39 -0.11 4.98
N VAL A 92 -3.54 0.35 4.49
CA VAL A 92 -3.91 1.77 4.57
C VAL A 92 -4.40 2.03 5.98
N PHE A 93 -3.69 2.86 6.73
CA PHE A 93 -4.18 3.39 8.00
C PHE A 93 -5.14 4.52 7.73
N ALA A 94 -6.44 4.27 7.94
CA ALA A 94 -7.51 5.21 7.68
C ALA A 94 -7.43 6.39 8.65
N ARG A 95 -7.58 7.59 8.11
CA ARG A 95 -7.72 8.84 8.86
C ARG A 95 -9.12 9.44 8.69
N GLU A 96 -9.67 9.32 7.49
CA GLU A 96 -11.03 9.74 7.18
C GLU A 96 -11.67 8.66 6.31
N VAL A 97 -12.96 8.42 6.55
CA VAL A 97 -13.78 7.46 5.83
C VAL A 97 -15.10 8.15 5.50
N ALA A 98 -15.54 8.02 4.26
CA ALA A 98 -16.83 8.52 3.82
C ALA A 98 -17.53 7.46 2.96
N PHE A 99 -18.82 7.28 3.17
CA PHE A 99 -19.65 6.50 2.25
C PHE A 99 -19.85 7.26 0.95
N ILE A 100 -19.86 6.55 -0.16
CA ILE A 100 -20.15 7.09 -1.49
C ILE A 100 -21.30 6.30 -2.12
N GLU A 101 -22.20 6.98 -2.82
CA GLU A 101 -23.44 6.37 -3.32
C GLU A 101 -23.27 5.61 -4.64
N GLU A 102 -22.26 5.97 -5.43
CA GLU A 102 -22.03 5.41 -6.76
C GLU A 102 -20.68 4.69 -6.85
N GLU A 103 -20.61 3.63 -7.68
CA GLU A 103 -19.36 2.98 -8.02
C GLU A 103 -18.43 4.00 -8.69
N PRO A 104 -17.29 4.35 -8.07
CA PRO A 104 -16.44 5.41 -8.57
C PRO A 104 -15.72 4.99 -9.86
N ASP A 105 -15.55 5.94 -10.80
CA ASP A 105 -14.79 5.72 -12.03
C ASP A 105 -13.34 5.33 -11.70
N GLY A 106 -12.91 4.16 -12.19
CA GLY A 106 -11.65 3.50 -11.86
C GLY A 106 -10.37 4.30 -12.18
N ALA A 107 -10.48 5.47 -12.84
CA ALA A 107 -9.36 6.36 -13.10
C ALA A 107 -8.81 7.06 -11.85
N LYS A 108 -9.63 7.28 -10.80
CA LYS A 108 -9.23 8.06 -9.60
C LYS A 108 -9.49 7.33 -8.27
N THR A 109 -9.74 6.03 -8.32
CA THR A 109 -10.09 5.22 -7.15
C THR A 109 -8.91 4.74 -6.33
N ASN A 110 -7.67 4.91 -6.81
CA ASN A 110 -6.48 4.40 -6.14
C ASN A 110 -5.30 5.31 -6.43
N ASN A 111 -5.07 6.27 -5.53
CA ASN A 111 -3.98 7.21 -5.62
C ASN A 111 -3.13 7.16 -4.36
N ILE A 112 -1.82 7.06 -4.54
CA ILE A 112 -0.85 7.18 -3.45
C ILE A 112 0.26 8.14 -3.86
N LEU A 113 0.62 9.04 -2.95
CA LEU A 113 1.83 9.86 -3.01
C LEU A 113 2.73 9.46 -1.86
N LEU A 114 3.99 9.17 -2.17
CA LEU A 114 5.02 8.92 -1.19
C LEU A 114 6.22 9.84 -1.43
N ASP A 115 6.75 10.38 -0.36
CA ASP A 115 8.00 11.14 -0.31
C ASP A 115 8.89 10.44 0.74
N GLY A 116 10.03 9.94 0.30
CA GLY A 116 10.90 9.12 1.14
C GLY A 116 12.26 8.86 0.54
N TYR A 117 12.97 7.90 1.13
CA TYR A 117 14.39 7.66 0.84
C TYR A 117 14.62 6.23 0.39
N ILE A 118 15.50 6.05 -0.59
CA ILE A 118 15.88 4.72 -1.09
C ILE A 118 16.64 3.94 -0.01
N CYS A 119 16.10 2.79 0.40
CA CYS A 119 16.67 1.96 1.46
C CYS A 119 17.66 0.90 0.98
N LYS A 120 17.52 0.51 -0.28
CA LYS A 120 18.29 -0.56 -0.91
C LYS A 120 18.46 -0.21 -2.38
N LEU A 121 19.58 -0.65 -2.96
CA LEU A 121 19.82 -0.48 -4.38
C LEU A 121 18.64 -1.02 -5.21
N PRO A 122 18.12 -0.22 -6.16
CA PRO A 122 17.08 -0.63 -7.09
C PRO A 122 17.41 -1.93 -7.82
N VAL A 123 16.44 -2.84 -7.94
CA VAL A 123 16.63 -4.12 -8.66
C VAL A 123 16.00 -4.03 -10.04
N TYR A 124 16.80 -3.58 -11.02
CA TYR A 124 16.39 -3.48 -12.42
C TYR A 124 16.48 -4.84 -13.15
N ARG A 125 15.44 -5.18 -13.93
CA ARG A 125 15.43 -6.36 -14.80
C ARG A 125 14.44 -6.24 -15.97
N LYS A 126 14.55 -7.15 -16.92
CA LYS A 126 13.55 -7.36 -17.98
C LYS A 126 12.73 -8.63 -17.69
N THR A 127 11.41 -8.53 -17.82
CA THR A 127 10.52 -9.69 -17.77
C THR A 127 10.71 -10.58 -19.02
N PRO A 128 10.23 -11.84 -19.03
CA PRO A 128 10.30 -12.69 -20.23
C PRO A 128 9.66 -12.08 -21.49
N LEU A 129 8.69 -11.18 -21.31
CA LEU A 129 8.04 -10.43 -22.40
C LEU A 129 8.76 -9.12 -22.75
N GLY A 130 10.00 -8.93 -22.29
CA GLY A 130 10.83 -7.76 -22.59
C GLY A 130 10.45 -6.47 -21.86
N ARG A 131 9.47 -6.50 -20.95
CA ARG A 131 9.09 -5.31 -20.16
C ARG A 131 10.17 -5.01 -19.13
N GLU A 132 10.62 -3.76 -19.09
CA GLU A 132 11.61 -3.28 -18.12
C GLU A 132 10.91 -2.90 -16.81
N ILE A 133 11.45 -3.41 -15.70
CA ILE A 133 10.94 -3.16 -14.35
C ILE A 133 12.09 -2.87 -13.39
N ALA A 134 11.83 -2.09 -12.35
CA ALA A 134 12.73 -1.91 -11.22
C ALA A 134 11.95 -2.01 -9.92
N ASP A 135 12.41 -2.88 -9.01
CA ASP A 135 11.87 -2.93 -7.65
C ASP A 135 12.63 -1.95 -6.77
N LEU A 136 11.89 -1.17 -5.98
CA LEU A 136 12.40 -0.20 -5.02
C LEU A 136 11.90 -0.55 -3.61
N LEU A 137 12.67 -0.17 -2.60
CA LEU A 137 12.22 -0.15 -1.21
C LEU A 137 12.40 1.27 -0.67
N LEU A 138 11.28 1.94 -0.43
CA LEU A 138 11.24 3.33 0.02
C LEU A 138 11.00 3.40 1.54
N ALA A 139 11.84 4.12 2.28
CA ALA A 139 11.57 4.50 3.66
C ALA A 139 10.82 5.82 3.68
N VAL A 140 9.61 5.79 4.22
CA VAL A 140 8.77 6.96 4.40
C VAL A 140 8.71 7.27 5.89
N ASN A 141 9.33 8.38 6.28
CA ASN A 141 9.50 8.72 7.70
C ASN A 141 8.17 9.11 8.33
N ARG A 142 7.94 8.65 9.55
CA ARG A 142 6.77 8.97 10.38
C ARG A 142 7.22 9.53 11.73
N PRO A 143 6.30 10.09 12.55
CA PRO A 143 6.68 10.68 13.83
C PRO A 143 7.33 9.64 14.76
N TYR A 144 8.05 10.14 15.76
CA TYR A 144 8.72 9.32 16.79
C TYR A 144 9.85 8.43 16.25
N GLY A 145 10.55 8.88 15.20
CA GLY A 145 11.76 8.22 14.70
C GLY A 145 11.51 6.84 14.09
N LYS A 146 10.29 6.60 13.59
CA LYS A 146 9.93 5.38 12.89
C LYS A 146 9.80 5.67 11.40
N SER A 147 9.86 4.63 10.57
CA SER A 147 9.63 4.74 9.12
C SER A 147 8.79 3.56 8.64
N ASP A 148 7.99 3.81 7.60
CA ASP A 148 7.31 2.78 6.82
C ASP A 148 8.21 2.38 5.65
N TYR A 149 8.44 1.08 5.47
CA TYR A 149 9.25 0.52 4.39
C TYR A 149 8.34 -0.06 3.33
N ILE A 150 8.16 0.68 2.24
CA ILE A 150 7.12 0.42 1.24
C ILE A 150 7.77 -0.14 -0.04
N PRO A 151 7.47 -1.38 -0.42
CA PRO A 151 7.88 -1.92 -1.72
C PRO A 151 7.19 -1.16 -2.84
N CYS A 152 7.96 -0.74 -3.83
CA CYS A 152 7.45 -0.05 -5.02
C CYS A 152 7.98 -0.74 -6.28
N ILE A 153 7.21 -0.70 -7.36
CA ILE A 153 7.60 -1.25 -8.66
C ILE A 153 7.45 -0.17 -9.75
N CYS A 154 8.55 0.10 -10.44
CA CYS A 154 8.61 1.01 -11.58
C CYS A 154 8.58 0.23 -12.89
N TRP A 155 8.04 0.84 -13.95
CA TRP A 155 7.87 0.22 -15.27
C TRP A 155 8.47 1.07 -16.39
N GLY A 156 9.02 0.43 -17.41
CA GLY A 156 9.48 1.08 -18.64
C GLY A 156 10.50 2.19 -18.40
N ARG A 157 10.16 3.43 -18.80
CA ARG A 157 11.03 4.60 -18.61
C ARG A 157 11.32 4.88 -17.12
N ASN A 158 10.30 4.76 -16.26
CA ASN A 158 10.49 4.94 -14.82
C ASN A 158 11.41 3.86 -14.26
N ALA A 159 11.37 2.62 -14.77
CA ALA A 159 12.28 1.56 -14.33
C ALA A 159 13.74 1.87 -14.66
N ARG A 160 14.01 2.37 -15.88
CA ARG A 160 15.36 2.79 -16.27
C ARG A 160 15.84 3.98 -15.46
N PHE A 161 14.99 4.98 -15.25
CA PHE A 161 15.33 6.13 -14.42
C PHE A 161 15.62 5.72 -12.97
N ALA A 162 14.72 4.94 -12.36
CA ALA A 162 14.91 4.45 -11.00
C ALA A 162 16.16 3.56 -10.84
N SER A 163 16.63 2.91 -11.91
CA SER A 163 17.83 2.05 -11.85
C SER A 163 19.13 2.81 -11.58
N THR A 164 19.12 4.15 -11.71
CA THR A 164 20.28 4.98 -11.41
C THR A 164 20.32 5.47 -9.97
N PHE A 165 19.30 5.17 -9.16
CA PHE A 165 19.23 5.69 -7.80
C PHE A 165 20.16 4.95 -6.84
N GLU A 166 20.72 5.70 -5.90
CA GLU A 166 21.59 5.20 -4.84
C GLU A 166 20.87 5.10 -3.49
N VAL A 167 21.44 4.35 -2.55
CA VAL A 167 20.91 4.27 -1.19
C VAL A 167 21.00 5.64 -0.51
N GLY A 168 19.90 6.09 0.08
CA GLY A 168 19.79 7.39 0.74
C GLY A 168 19.26 8.52 -0.15
N GLU A 169 19.01 8.26 -1.44
CA GLU A 169 18.47 9.26 -2.36
C GLU A 169 17.03 9.63 -2.00
N HIS A 170 16.72 10.94 -2.00
CA HIS A 170 15.40 11.49 -1.69
C HIS A 170 14.52 11.45 -2.95
N VAL A 171 13.39 10.76 -2.85
CA VAL A 171 12.54 10.43 -3.99
C VAL A 171 11.09 10.71 -3.64
N GLN A 172 10.39 11.38 -4.56
CA GLN A 172 8.95 11.50 -4.58
C GLN A 172 8.35 10.59 -5.66
N LEU A 173 7.29 9.87 -5.31
CA LEU A 173 6.57 9.03 -6.25
C LEU A 173 5.07 9.17 -6.11
N ILE A 174 4.40 8.97 -7.24
CA ILE A 174 2.95 8.84 -7.34
C ILE A 174 2.66 7.49 -7.98
N GLY A 175 1.60 6.84 -7.53
CA GLY A 175 1.21 5.55 -8.08
C GLY A 175 -0.14 5.09 -7.57
N ARG A 176 -0.30 3.78 -7.55
CA ARG A 176 -1.45 3.07 -6.98
C ARG A 176 -0.99 1.90 -6.13
N ILE A 177 -1.73 1.56 -5.09
CA ILE A 177 -1.50 0.35 -4.31
C ILE A 177 -1.96 -0.85 -5.13
N GLN A 178 -1.10 -1.84 -5.28
CA GLN A 178 -1.38 -3.05 -6.03
C GLN A 178 -1.27 -4.27 -5.11
N SER A 179 -2.26 -5.14 -5.21
CA SER A 179 -2.26 -6.50 -4.67
C SER A 179 -1.83 -7.48 -5.78
N ARG A 180 -0.97 -8.43 -5.44
CA ARG A 180 -0.53 -9.50 -6.34
C ARG A 180 -0.55 -10.85 -5.64
N GLU A 181 -1.31 -11.79 -6.21
CA GLU A 181 -1.25 -13.18 -5.77
C GLU A 181 0.02 -13.85 -6.32
N TYR A 182 0.65 -14.66 -5.48
CA TYR A 182 1.76 -15.51 -5.86
C TYR A 182 1.64 -16.86 -5.15
N VAL A 183 2.18 -17.90 -5.80
CA VAL A 183 2.23 -19.24 -5.23
C VAL A 183 3.59 -19.43 -4.58
N LYS A 184 3.61 -19.61 -3.26
CA LYS A 184 4.80 -19.99 -2.51
C LYS A 184 4.88 -21.50 -2.44
N LYS A 185 5.96 -22.09 -2.98
CA LYS A 185 6.27 -23.50 -2.74
C LYS A 185 6.81 -23.65 -1.32
N LEU A 186 6.15 -24.48 -0.50
CA LEU A 186 6.59 -24.82 0.85
C LEU A 186 7.45 -26.09 0.84
N SER A 187 7.13 -27.02 -0.05
CA SER A 187 7.88 -28.24 -0.34
C SER A 187 7.71 -28.62 -1.82
N GLU A 188 8.17 -29.81 -2.23
CA GLU A 188 7.95 -30.32 -3.59
C GLU A 188 6.47 -30.57 -3.89
N THR A 189 5.68 -30.90 -2.87
CA THR A 189 4.26 -31.28 -3.00
C THR A 189 3.30 -30.22 -2.47
N GLU A 190 3.77 -29.30 -1.63
CA GLU A 190 2.93 -28.32 -0.96
C GLU A 190 3.16 -26.90 -1.48
N THR A 191 2.07 -26.25 -1.86
CA THR A 191 2.08 -24.86 -2.30
C THR A 191 1.00 -24.06 -1.60
N GLU A 192 1.29 -22.80 -1.30
CA GLU A 192 0.41 -21.87 -0.61
C GLU A 192 0.22 -20.63 -1.47
N LYS A 193 -1.04 -20.21 -1.69
CA LYS A 193 -1.34 -18.92 -2.31
C LYS A 193 -1.16 -17.81 -1.28
N ARG A 194 -0.47 -16.75 -1.68
CA ARG A 194 -0.20 -15.58 -0.84
C ARG A 194 -0.41 -14.30 -1.64
N THR A 195 -0.76 -13.23 -0.95
CA THR A 195 -0.88 -11.89 -1.53
C THR A 195 0.28 -11.03 -1.06
N ALA A 196 0.94 -10.36 -2.00
CA ALA A 196 1.88 -9.28 -1.71
C ALA A 196 1.28 -7.94 -2.11
N TYR A 197 1.66 -6.90 -1.38
CA TYR A 197 1.24 -5.53 -1.63
C TYR A 197 2.45 -4.67 -1.97
N GLU A 198 2.30 -3.79 -2.95
CA GLU A 198 3.34 -2.87 -3.40
C GLU A 198 2.72 -1.64 -4.07
N VAL A 199 3.50 -0.58 -4.24
CA VAL A 199 3.07 0.60 -4.99
C VAL A 199 3.51 0.47 -6.45
N SER A 200 2.55 0.46 -7.38
CA SER A 200 2.82 0.53 -8.81
C SER A 200 3.01 1.99 -9.21
N VAL A 201 4.25 2.36 -9.53
CA VAL A 201 4.67 3.75 -9.72
C VAL A 201 4.27 4.26 -11.11
N SER A 202 3.51 5.35 -11.15
CA SER A 202 3.12 6.07 -12.38
C SER A 202 4.03 7.27 -12.67
N LYS A 203 4.45 7.99 -11.63
CA LYS A 203 5.37 9.14 -11.72
C LYS A 203 6.45 9.02 -10.64
N LEU A 204 7.68 9.38 -10.98
CA LEU A 204 8.85 9.27 -10.12
C LEU A 204 9.75 10.48 -10.34
N GLU A 205 10.17 11.11 -9.25
CA GLU A 205 11.06 12.27 -9.25
C GLU A 205 12.14 12.06 -8.18
N CYS A 206 13.39 12.36 -8.53
CA CYS A 206 14.47 12.50 -7.56
C CYS A 206 14.51 13.97 -7.14
N CYS A 207 14.47 14.23 -5.84
CA CYS A 207 14.53 15.57 -5.29
C CYS A 207 16.02 15.95 -5.17
N GLU A 208 16.39 17.07 -5.79
CA GLU A 208 17.70 17.69 -5.54
C GLU A 208 17.69 18.35 -4.14
N ASP A 209 18.81 18.25 -3.43
CA ASP A 209 19.02 18.87 -2.11
C ASP A 209 18.85 20.40 -2.11
#